data_AF-A7HQ09-F1
#
_entry.id   AF-A7HQ09-F1
#
_cell.length_a   1.000
_cell.length_b   1.000
_cell.length_c   1.000
_cell.angle_alpha   90.00
_cell.angle_beta   90.00
_cell.angle_gamma   90.00
#
_symmetry.space_group_name_H-M   'P 1'
#
loop_
_entity.id
_entity.type
_entity.pdbx_description
1 polymer ?
#
loop_
_entity_poly.entity_id
_entity_poly.type
_entity_poly.pdbx_seq_one_letter_code
_entity_poly.pdbx_strand_id
1 'polypeptide(L)'
;MNETYDLIVVGGGIGGSALAATMAKAGHRVLLLEKSTVYEDHVRGEWIAPWGVAEVKRLGLYDLLVGSGGHHLAKHVSYDETRAPEAAEAEPLPLDMFVPGVPGPLCLGHPKHCQTLYDEALRAGATGLRGVNVTKTEPGMKPRVEFVHDGQTRQAEAKLVIGADGRASAVRAACGIELHQDKPHHMFGGLLVEGADGWDATKQAIGTEGDFAFLAFPQGGGRVRVYGNYSLNERRRFAGENGARDFLEAFRMKCAPENKHLADAKPAGPLLSYFNNDSWTDAPFVQGAVLVGDAAGWNDPINGLGLSITYRDVRMVSELLKENEEWGPALFKPYGEERYERMRRLRFAGQLQATLDAEFGEEARERRRSYDERKAANPALGAHAFAIMAGPETLPPEMFTEEHRANVLGTRVKGEVE
;
A
#
# COMPACT_ATOMS: atom_id res chain seq x y z
N MET A 1 -1.72 39.52 3.14
CA MET A 1 -1.84 39.32 1.68
C MET A 1 -1.94 37.82 1.47
N ASN A 2 -2.94 37.34 0.75
CA ASN A 2 -3.06 35.90 0.46
C ASN A 2 -1.93 35.52 -0.50
N GLU A 3 -1.12 34.53 -0.14
CA GLU A 3 -0.13 33.97 -1.06
C GLU A 3 -0.84 33.05 -2.06
N THR A 4 -0.61 33.29 -3.35
CA THR A 4 -1.15 32.48 -4.44
C THR A 4 -0.12 31.45 -4.91
N TYR A 5 -0.55 30.20 -4.97
CA TYR A 5 0.22 29.06 -5.45
C TYR A 5 -0.43 28.47 -6.71
N ASP A 6 0.30 27.65 -7.46
CA ASP A 6 -0.35 26.80 -8.47
C ASP A 6 -1.04 25.63 -7.75
N LEU A 7 -0.34 25.00 -6.81
CA LEU A 7 -0.80 23.83 -6.07
C LEU A 7 -0.64 24.02 -4.56
N ILE A 8 -1.66 23.65 -3.80
CA ILE A 8 -1.52 23.37 -2.36
C ILE A 8 -1.68 21.87 -2.18
N VAL A 9 -0.67 21.21 -1.62
CA VAL A 9 -0.68 19.79 -1.29
C VAL A 9 -0.84 19.65 0.21
N VAL A 10 -1.94 19.02 0.62
CA VAL A 10 -2.25 18.75 2.04
C VAL A 10 -1.85 17.32 2.37
N GLY A 11 -0.86 17.17 3.25
CA GLY A 11 -0.20 15.92 3.60
C GLY A 11 1.17 15.79 2.95
N GLY A 12 2.23 15.83 3.75
CA GLY A 12 3.63 15.62 3.33
C GLY A 12 4.12 14.19 3.53
N GLY A 13 3.23 13.20 3.44
CA GLY A 13 3.62 11.79 3.33
C GLY A 13 4.24 11.47 1.95
N ILE A 14 4.35 10.17 1.62
CA ILE A 14 4.96 9.71 0.37
C ILE A 14 4.27 10.31 -0.87
N GLY A 15 2.94 10.19 -0.97
CA GLY A 15 2.20 10.68 -2.14
C GLY A 15 2.27 12.19 -2.32
N GLY A 16 2.00 12.95 -1.25
CA GLY A 16 2.03 14.41 -1.33
C GLY A 16 3.43 14.96 -1.61
N SER A 17 4.45 14.42 -0.96
CA SER A 17 5.84 14.84 -1.19
C SER A 17 6.35 14.45 -2.58
N ALA A 18 6.03 13.25 -3.08
CA ALA A 18 6.38 12.84 -4.44
C ALA A 18 5.72 13.72 -5.50
N LEU A 19 4.43 14.05 -5.32
CA LEU A 19 3.73 14.96 -6.24
C LEU A 19 4.28 16.38 -6.16
N ALA A 20 4.52 16.89 -4.95
CA ALA A 20 5.11 18.22 -4.76
C ALA A 20 6.50 18.33 -5.41
N ALA A 21 7.36 17.34 -5.22
CA ALA A 21 8.66 17.28 -5.88
C ALA A 21 8.55 17.25 -7.41
N THR A 22 7.64 16.43 -7.95
CA THR A 22 7.43 16.30 -9.39
C THR A 22 6.94 17.61 -10.01
N MET A 23 5.99 18.27 -9.36
CA MET A 23 5.40 19.52 -9.87
C MET A 23 6.33 20.72 -9.67
N ALA A 24 7.08 20.79 -8.56
CA ALA A 24 8.07 21.83 -8.34
C ALA A 24 9.22 21.74 -9.38
N LYS A 25 9.70 20.53 -9.71
CA LYS A 25 10.66 20.32 -10.81
C LYS A 25 10.15 20.77 -12.17
N ALA A 26 8.83 20.71 -12.38
CA ALA A 26 8.19 21.21 -13.59
C ALA A 26 7.94 22.74 -13.57
N GLY A 27 8.41 23.44 -12.53
CA GLY A 27 8.35 24.90 -12.43
C GLY A 27 7.10 25.47 -11.76
N HIS A 28 6.22 24.61 -11.21
CA HIS A 28 5.02 25.08 -10.52
C HIS A 28 5.32 25.59 -9.11
N ARG A 29 4.57 26.60 -8.67
CA ARG A 29 4.63 27.09 -7.28
C ARG A 29 3.79 26.18 -6.39
N VAL A 30 4.46 25.35 -5.59
CA VAL A 30 3.81 24.36 -4.72
C VAL A 30 3.95 24.73 -3.25
N LEU A 31 2.84 24.74 -2.51
CA LEU A 31 2.82 24.76 -1.05
C LEU A 31 2.57 23.34 -0.53
N LEU A 32 3.48 22.77 0.24
CA LEU A 32 3.36 21.44 0.84
C LEU A 32 3.13 21.57 2.35
N LEU A 33 1.97 21.14 2.83
CA LEU A 33 1.57 21.26 4.23
C LEU A 33 1.61 19.89 4.92
N GLU A 34 2.44 19.74 5.95
CA GLU A 34 2.57 18.52 6.74
C GLU A 34 2.29 18.77 8.22
N LYS A 35 1.48 17.90 8.83
CA LYS A 35 1.12 18.01 10.25
C LYS A 35 2.26 17.61 11.17
N SER A 36 2.99 16.55 10.84
CA SER A 36 4.01 15.95 11.69
C SER A 36 5.32 16.74 11.59
N THR A 37 5.96 17.00 12.72
CA THR A 37 7.30 17.63 12.76
C THR A 37 8.42 16.61 12.54
N VAL A 38 8.14 15.34 12.81
CA VAL A 38 8.99 14.17 12.54
C VAL A 38 8.11 13.05 11.96
N TYR A 39 8.69 12.15 11.18
CA TYR A 39 7.97 10.95 10.73
C TYR A 39 8.28 9.80 11.66
N GLU A 40 7.24 9.18 12.21
CA GLU A 40 7.34 8.02 13.11
C GLU A 40 6.98 6.73 12.36
N ASP A 41 7.51 5.61 12.84
CA ASP A 41 7.15 4.29 12.32
C ASP A 41 5.78 3.88 12.86
N HIS A 42 4.82 3.74 11.93
CA HIS A 42 3.47 3.26 12.19
C HIS A 42 3.18 1.94 11.49
N VAL A 43 4.21 1.14 11.17
CA VAL A 43 4.06 -0.22 10.61
C VAL A 43 3.21 -0.23 9.33
N ARG A 44 3.66 0.51 8.32
CA ARG A 44 2.94 0.66 7.05
C ARG A 44 3.84 1.15 5.94
N GLY A 45 3.50 0.86 4.69
CA GLY A 45 4.05 1.56 3.53
C GLY A 45 5.56 1.47 3.40
N GLU A 46 6.07 0.24 3.26
CA GLU A 46 7.51 -0.07 3.21
C GLU A 46 7.91 -0.98 2.04
N TRP A 47 6.94 -1.40 1.23
CA TRP A 47 7.09 -2.34 0.13
C TRP A 47 6.38 -1.77 -1.10
N ILE A 48 7.08 -1.75 -2.23
CA ILE A 48 6.56 -1.28 -3.53
C ILE A 48 6.60 -2.45 -4.49
N ALA A 49 5.44 -2.89 -4.97
CA ALA A 49 5.34 -3.96 -5.97
C ALA A 49 6.14 -3.60 -7.24
N PRO A 50 6.58 -4.60 -8.05
CA PRO A 50 7.33 -4.35 -9.28
C PRO A 50 6.66 -3.33 -10.23
N TRP A 51 5.33 -3.39 -10.39
CA TRP A 51 4.62 -2.39 -11.20
C TRP A 51 4.66 -0.99 -10.60
N GLY A 52 4.61 -0.87 -9.27
CA GLY A 52 4.80 0.41 -8.57
C GLY A 52 6.21 0.95 -8.73
N VAL A 53 7.23 0.09 -8.75
CA VAL A 53 8.61 0.49 -9.04
C VAL A 53 8.74 1.06 -10.45
N ALA A 54 8.01 0.52 -11.43
CA ALA A 54 7.97 1.10 -12.77
C ALA A 54 7.39 2.52 -12.76
N GLU A 55 6.38 2.80 -11.93
CA GLU A 55 5.84 4.16 -11.77
C GLU A 55 6.87 5.11 -11.11
N VAL A 56 7.57 4.63 -10.08
CA VAL A 56 8.67 5.38 -9.43
C VAL A 56 9.77 5.74 -10.45
N LYS A 57 10.10 4.82 -11.37
CA LYS A 57 11.05 5.07 -12.46
C LYS A 57 10.52 6.13 -13.44
N ARG A 58 9.26 6.04 -13.87
CA ARG A 58 8.63 7.04 -14.76
C ARG A 58 8.58 8.44 -14.15
N LEU A 59 8.42 8.51 -12.82
CA LEU A 59 8.50 9.76 -12.06
C LEU A 59 9.92 10.31 -11.88
N GLY A 60 10.96 9.54 -12.22
CA GLY A 60 12.36 9.93 -12.01
C GLY A 60 12.75 9.97 -10.53
N LEU A 61 12.09 9.16 -9.69
CA LEU A 61 12.35 9.09 -8.23
C LEU A 61 13.12 7.83 -7.82
N TYR A 62 13.37 6.91 -8.75
CA TYR A 62 13.97 5.60 -8.45
C TYR A 62 15.37 5.71 -7.84
N ASP A 63 16.29 6.43 -8.49
CA ASP A 63 17.66 6.56 -8.01
C ASP A 63 17.75 7.28 -6.67
N LEU A 64 16.83 8.21 -6.41
CA LEU A 64 16.71 8.88 -5.11
C LEU A 64 16.35 7.88 -4.00
N LEU A 65 15.37 7.00 -4.24
CA LEU A 65 14.94 6.02 -3.23
C LEU A 65 15.99 4.93 -3.02
N VAL A 66 16.63 4.44 -4.08
CA VAL A 66 17.73 3.47 -3.96
C VAL A 66 18.91 4.11 -3.24
N GLY A 67 19.30 5.33 -3.63
CA GLY A 67 20.39 6.08 -3.01
C GLY A 67 20.16 6.45 -1.54
N SER A 68 18.90 6.47 -1.09
CA SER A 68 18.54 6.74 0.31
C SER A 68 18.50 5.48 1.20
N GLY A 69 18.82 4.32 0.62
CA GLY A 69 18.87 3.03 1.32
C GLY A 69 17.80 2.04 0.89
N GLY A 70 17.05 2.31 -0.19
CA GLY A 70 16.08 1.36 -0.74
C GLY A 70 16.76 0.15 -1.39
N HIS A 71 16.22 -1.04 -1.16
CA HIS A 71 16.76 -2.30 -1.67
C HIS A 71 15.68 -3.19 -2.27
N HIS A 72 16.08 -4.05 -3.20
CA HIS A 72 15.17 -5.00 -3.85
C HIS A 72 15.14 -6.34 -3.14
N LEU A 73 13.99 -7.00 -3.25
CA LEU A 73 13.82 -8.41 -2.89
C LEU A 73 13.94 -9.27 -4.14
N ALA A 74 14.71 -10.36 -4.06
CA ALA A 74 15.05 -11.18 -5.23
C ALA A 74 14.05 -12.32 -5.46
N LYS A 75 13.49 -12.87 -4.38
CA LYS A 75 12.66 -14.08 -4.45
C LYS A 75 11.51 -14.08 -3.45
N HIS A 76 10.46 -14.79 -3.79
CA HIS A 76 9.32 -15.07 -2.94
C HIS A 76 9.19 -16.56 -2.65
N VAL A 77 8.86 -16.90 -1.41
CA VAL A 77 8.50 -18.27 -1.01
C VAL A 77 7.13 -18.24 -0.34
N SER A 78 6.23 -19.10 -0.81
CA SER A 78 4.92 -19.30 -0.21
C SER A 78 4.92 -20.59 0.60
N TYR A 79 4.57 -20.49 1.88
CA TYR A 79 4.45 -21.63 2.79
C TYR A 79 2.98 -21.90 3.10
N ASP A 80 2.65 -23.15 3.33
CA ASP A 80 1.32 -23.55 3.80
C ASP A 80 1.44 -24.85 4.59
N GLU A 81 0.64 -25.00 5.64
CA GLU A 81 0.61 -26.20 6.50
C GLU A 81 0.18 -27.50 5.78
N THR A 82 -0.33 -27.40 4.55
CA THR A 82 -0.67 -28.55 3.69
C THR A 82 0.49 -28.98 2.80
N ARG A 83 1.61 -28.24 2.81
CA ARG A 83 2.80 -28.50 1.98
C ARG A 83 4.04 -28.74 2.85
N ALA A 84 4.92 -29.61 2.37
CA ALA A 84 6.21 -29.82 3.03
C ALA A 84 7.11 -28.57 2.88
N PRO A 85 7.78 -28.11 3.94
CA PRO A 85 8.67 -26.95 3.88
C PRO A 85 9.76 -27.05 2.80
N GLU A 86 10.32 -28.25 2.61
CA GLU A 86 11.37 -28.50 1.63
C GLU A 86 10.87 -28.29 0.20
N ALA A 87 9.60 -28.61 -0.07
CA ALA A 87 8.99 -28.37 -1.38
C ALA A 87 8.73 -26.88 -1.62
N ALA A 88 8.43 -26.10 -0.58
CA ALA A 88 8.29 -24.65 -0.70
C ALA A 88 9.64 -23.97 -1.01
N GLU A 89 10.72 -24.41 -0.34
CA GLU A 89 12.07 -23.84 -0.52
C GLU A 89 12.76 -24.30 -1.81
N ALA A 90 12.35 -25.42 -2.40
CA ALA A 90 12.95 -25.95 -3.63
C ALA A 90 12.64 -25.10 -4.87
N GLU A 91 11.50 -24.40 -4.89
CA GLU A 91 11.02 -23.64 -6.05
C GLU A 91 10.64 -22.20 -5.67
N PRO A 92 11.60 -21.37 -5.24
CA PRO A 92 11.34 -19.98 -4.94
C PRO A 92 10.96 -19.23 -6.22
N LEU A 93 9.95 -18.37 -6.15
CA LEU A 93 9.51 -17.56 -7.28
C LEU A 93 10.48 -16.36 -7.46
N PRO A 94 11.17 -16.24 -8.60
CA PRO A 94 12.01 -15.07 -8.87
C PRO A 94 11.12 -13.83 -9.03
N LEU A 95 11.50 -12.72 -8.40
CA LEU A 95 10.66 -11.51 -8.33
C LEU A 95 10.89 -10.53 -9.48
N ASP A 96 11.96 -10.69 -10.25
CA ASP A 96 12.27 -9.90 -11.44
C ASP A 96 11.44 -10.29 -12.68
N MET A 97 10.72 -11.42 -12.62
CA MET A 97 9.93 -11.92 -13.75
C MET A 97 8.66 -11.10 -14.05
N PHE A 98 8.18 -10.31 -13.10
CA PHE A 98 6.86 -9.67 -13.19
C PHE A 98 6.83 -8.43 -14.08
N VAL A 99 7.89 -7.61 -14.04
CA VAL A 99 7.95 -6.37 -14.81
C VAL A 99 9.34 -6.22 -15.44
N PRO A 100 9.45 -6.18 -16.78
CA PRO A 100 10.74 -6.06 -17.45
C PRO A 100 11.58 -4.88 -16.94
N GLY A 101 12.84 -5.15 -16.62
CA GLY A 101 13.77 -4.13 -16.13
C GLY A 101 13.55 -3.70 -14.68
N VAL A 102 12.69 -4.39 -13.92
CA VAL A 102 12.51 -4.18 -12.48
C VAL A 102 13.06 -5.40 -11.73
N PRO A 103 14.07 -5.25 -10.85
CA PRO A 103 14.69 -6.39 -10.15
C PRO A 103 13.79 -7.13 -9.16
N GLY A 104 12.66 -6.53 -8.79
CA GLY A 104 11.71 -7.03 -7.81
C GLY A 104 11.01 -5.87 -7.09
N PRO A 105 10.33 -6.16 -5.97
CA PRO A 105 9.79 -5.13 -5.11
C PRO A 105 10.89 -4.29 -4.47
N LEU A 106 10.68 -2.97 -4.42
CA LEU A 106 11.57 -2.04 -3.72
C LEU A 106 11.07 -1.83 -2.28
N CYS A 107 11.95 -2.06 -1.31
CA CYS A 107 11.66 -1.86 0.10
C CYS A 107 12.42 -0.66 0.65
N LEU A 108 11.75 0.15 1.48
CA LEU A 108 12.34 1.27 2.20
C LEU A 108 11.47 1.63 3.41
N GLY A 109 12.09 1.73 4.59
CA GLY A 109 11.39 2.06 5.82
C GLY A 109 10.60 3.36 5.72
N HIS A 110 9.36 3.35 6.20
CA HIS A 110 8.38 4.42 5.95
C HIS A 110 8.83 5.82 6.40
N PRO A 111 9.39 6.01 7.62
CA PRO A 111 9.88 7.33 8.03
C PRO A 111 10.97 7.88 7.10
N LYS A 112 11.91 7.02 6.71
CA LYS A 112 13.01 7.39 5.80
C LYS A 112 12.48 7.71 4.41
N HIS A 113 11.50 6.96 3.94
CA HIS A 113 10.83 7.18 2.67
C HIS A 113 10.12 8.55 2.64
N CYS A 114 9.29 8.84 3.64
CA CYS A 114 8.62 10.13 3.80
C CYS A 114 9.63 11.29 3.84
N GLN A 115 10.65 11.19 4.69
CA GLN A 115 11.65 12.24 4.83
C GLN A 115 12.43 12.48 3.52
N THR A 116 12.86 11.42 2.84
CA THR A 116 13.59 11.50 1.57
C THR A 116 12.80 12.27 0.52
N LEU A 117 11.49 12.00 0.39
CA LEU A 117 10.64 12.67 -0.59
C LEU A 117 10.30 14.10 -0.17
N TYR A 118 10.13 14.36 1.13
CA TYR A 118 9.87 15.71 1.62
C TYR A 118 11.08 16.62 1.36
N ASP A 119 12.28 16.15 1.66
CA ASP A 119 13.53 16.86 1.38
C ASP A 119 13.71 17.09 -0.13
N GLU A 120 13.35 16.10 -0.94
CA GLU A 120 13.35 16.23 -2.40
C GLU A 120 12.37 17.29 -2.91
N ALA A 121 11.18 17.40 -2.31
CA ALA A 121 10.21 18.42 -2.67
C ALA A 121 10.75 19.83 -2.38
N LEU A 122 11.40 20.02 -1.23
CA LEU A 122 12.06 21.29 -0.89
C LEU A 122 13.20 21.59 -1.85
N ARG A 123 14.06 20.60 -2.14
CA ARG A 123 15.18 20.73 -3.08
C ARG A 123 14.71 21.07 -4.50
N ALA A 124 13.54 20.59 -4.90
CA ALA A 124 12.89 20.89 -6.16
C ALA A 124 12.25 22.30 -6.21
N GLY A 125 12.16 23.00 -5.08
CA GLY A 125 11.62 24.37 -5.00
C GLY A 125 10.22 24.49 -4.42
N ALA A 126 9.64 23.43 -3.86
CA ALA A 126 8.37 23.54 -3.13
C ALA A 126 8.56 24.31 -1.81
N THR A 127 7.58 25.13 -1.45
CA THR A 127 7.48 25.71 -0.10
C THR A 127 6.89 24.66 0.83
N GLY A 128 7.71 23.96 1.60
CA GLY A 128 7.24 22.98 2.57
C GLY A 128 7.15 23.55 3.99
N LEU A 129 6.01 23.34 4.63
CA LEU A 129 5.76 23.67 6.04
C LEU A 129 5.44 22.40 6.83
N ARG A 130 6.08 22.23 8.00
CA ARG A 130 5.79 21.15 8.96
C ARG A 130 5.12 21.70 10.21
N GLY A 131 4.52 20.82 11.02
CA GLY A 131 3.76 21.24 12.21
C GLY A 131 2.48 21.99 11.85
N VAL A 132 1.94 21.76 10.64
CA VAL A 132 0.79 22.48 10.11
C VAL A 132 -0.51 21.76 10.43
N ASN A 133 -1.43 22.45 11.09
CA ASN A 133 -2.79 21.95 11.26
C ASN A 133 -3.73 22.60 10.25
N VAL A 134 -4.08 21.90 9.18
CA VAL A 134 -5.11 22.37 8.22
C VAL A 134 -6.47 22.34 8.91
N THR A 135 -7.11 23.51 9.03
CA THR A 135 -8.39 23.68 9.74
C THR A 135 -9.58 23.73 8.79
N LYS A 136 -9.36 24.21 7.56
CA LYS A 136 -10.41 24.30 6.54
C LYS A 136 -9.82 24.13 5.15
N THR A 137 -10.51 23.36 4.32
CA THR A 137 -10.28 23.30 2.87
C THR A 137 -11.56 23.70 2.17
N GLU A 138 -11.47 24.62 1.21
CA GLU A 138 -12.59 25.09 0.41
C GLU A 138 -12.24 24.82 -1.07
N PRO A 139 -12.79 23.75 -1.67
CA PRO A 139 -12.67 23.54 -3.11
C PRO A 139 -13.53 24.57 -3.88
N GLY A 140 -13.44 24.58 -5.21
CA GLY A 140 -14.22 25.46 -6.08
C GLY A 140 -13.38 26.11 -7.18
N MET A 141 -13.89 27.20 -7.76
CA MET A 141 -13.16 27.93 -8.81
C MET A 141 -11.94 28.69 -8.29
N LYS A 142 -11.93 29.00 -6.98
CA LYS A 142 -10.80 29.63 -6.28
C LYS A 142 -10.50 28.85 -5.00
N PRO A 143 -9.87 27.68 -5.11
CA PRO A 143 -9.55 26.85 -3.96
C PRO A 143 -8.74 27.58 -2.91
N ARG A 144 -9.10 27.35 -1.65
CA ARG A 144 -8.45 27.99 -0.50
C ARG A 144 -8.25 26.99 0.64
N VAL A 145 -7.12 27.11 1.31
CA VAL A 145 -6.80 26.32 2.51
C VAL A 145 -6.48 27.26 3.66
N GLU A 146 -7.16 27.06 4.79
CA GLU A 146 -6.83 27.69 6.06
C GLU A 146 -6.09 26.67 6.95
N PHE A 147 -5.02 27.13 7.59
CA PHE A 147 -4.17 26.28 8.40
C PHE A 147 -3.51 27.05 9.54
N VAL A 148 -3.20 26.39 10.64
CA VAL A 148 -2.40 26.97 11.73
C VAL A 148 -0.95 26.55 11.57
N HIS A 149 -0.04 27.51 11.60
CA HIS A 149 1.41 27.30 11.59
C HIS A 149 2.08 28.32 12.51
N ASP A 150 2.97 27.85 13.39
CA ASP A 150 3.62 28.66 14.45
C ASP A 150 2.62 29.45 15.32
N GLY A 151 1.48 28.83 15.63
CA GLY A 151 0.41 29.45 16.43
C GLY A 151 -0.40 30.53 15.70
N GLN A 152 -0.16 30.75 14.40
CA GLN A 152 -0.86 31.76 13.59
C GLN A 152 -1.75 31.11 12.54
N THR A 153 -2.96 31.66 12.38
CA THR A 153 -3.89 31.25 11.32
C THR A 153 -3.43 31.82 9.96
N ARG A 154 -2.95 30.89 9.14
CA ARG A 154 -2.57 30.88 7.73
C ARG A 154 -3.74 30.81 6.75
N GLN A 155 -3.70 31.53 5.63
CA GLN A 155 -4.55 31.22 4.48
C GLN A 155 -3.75 31.30 3.18
N ALA A 156 -3.98 30.33 2.29
CA ALA A 156 -3.37 30.28 0.96
C ALA A 156 -4.43 29.93 -0.10
N GLU A 157 -4.28 30.50 -1.29
CA GLU A 157 -5.11 30.22 -2.45
C GLU A 157 -4.28 29.49 -3.51
N ALA A 158 -4.92 28.63 -4.30
CA ALA A 158 -4.28 27.94 -5.40
C ALA A 158 -5.21 27.72 -6.58
N LYS A 159 -4.65 27.29 -7.72
CA LYS A 159 -5.46 26.78 -8.84
C LYS A 159 -6.10 25.44 -8.50
N LEU A 160 -5.42 24.62 -7.69
CA LEU A 160 -5.86 23.28 -7.31
C LEU A 160 -5.32 22.88 -5.94
N VAL A 161 -6.15 22.19 -5.15
CA VAL A 161 -5.75 21.53 -3.91
C VAL A 161 -5.58 20.03 -4.16
N ILE A 162 -4.45 19.47 -3.71
CA ILE A 162 -4.19 18.03 -3.71
C ILE A 162 -4.43 17.48 -2.30
N GLY A 163 -5.39 16.58 -2.16
CA GLY A 163 -5.58 15.81 -0.94
C GLY A 163 -4.68 14.58 -0.92
N ALA A 164 -3.67 14.59 -0.05
CA ALA A 164 -2.72 13.50 0.17
C ALA A 164 -2.56 13.20 1.68
N ASP A 165 -3.58 13.52 2.47
CA ASP A 165 -3.64 13.47 3.94
C ASP A 165 -4.12 12.12 4.51
N GLY A 166 -4.06 11.07 3.68
CA GLY A 166 -4.22 9.68 4.09
C GLY A 166 -5.67 9.26 4.38
N ARG A 167 -5.82 8.15 5.10
CA ARG A 167 -7.11 7.46 5.27
C ARG A 167 -8.20 8.34 5.87
N ALA A 168 -7.85 9.16 6.85
CA ALA A 168 -8.76 10.09 7.54
C ALA A 168 -8.86 11.47 6.86
N SER A 169 -8.68 11.51 5.53
CA SER A 169 -8.59 12.74 4.74
C SER A 169 -9.68 13.77 5.06
N ALA A 170 -9.25 14.90 5.60
CA ALA A 170 -10.11 16.07 5.82
C ALA A 170 -10.38 16.79 4.49
N VAL A 171 -9.45 16.72 3.53
CA VAL A 171 -9.66 17.26 2.18
C VAL A 171 -10.78 16.50 1.46
N ARG A 172 -10.79 15.17 1.50
CA ARG A 172 -11.88 14.34 0.94
C ARG A 172 -13.22 14.74 1.53
N ALA A 173 -13.30 14.87 2.85
CA ALA A 173 -14.52 15.27 3.54
C ALA A 173 -14.99 16.68 3.13
N ALA A 174 -14.06 17.63 3.02
CA ALA A 174 -14.36 19.00 2.56
C ALA A 174 -14.83 19.06 1.10
N CYS A 175 -14.40 18.10 0.27
CA CYS A 175 -14.85 17.97 -1.11
C CYS A 175 -16.23 17.31 -1.25
N GLY A 176 -16.78 16.74 -0.16
CA GLY A 176 -18.02 15.95 -0.23
C GLY A 176 -17.87 14.67 -1.06
N ILE A 177 -16.64 14.17 -1.22
CA ILE A 177 -16.38 12.92 -1.94
C ILE A 177 -16.69 11.75 -1.01
N GLU A 178 -17.67 10.93 -1.39
CA GLU A 178 -18.06 9.74 -0.64
C GLU A 178 -16.95 8.68 -0.64
N LEU A 179 -16.73 8.08 0.53
CA LEU A 179 -15.82 6.95 0.70
C LEU A 179 -16.63 5.69 0.98
N HIS A 180 -16.59 4.75 0.05
CA HIS A 180 -17.15 3.42 0.22
C HIS A 180 -16.15 2.53 0.95
N GLN A 181 -16.65 1.60 1.76
CA GLN A 181 -15.84 0.62 2.48
C GLN A 181 -16.55 -0.72 2.50
N ASP A 182 -15.79 -1.80 2.34
CA ASP A 182 -16.31 -3.13 2.67
C ASP A 182 -16.16 -3.41 4.17
N LYS A 183 -16.71 -4.56 4.59
CA LYS A 183 -16.70 -4.95 6.00
C LYS A 183 -15.30 -5.42 6.41
N PRO A 184 -14.83 -5.02 7.60
CA PRO A 184 -13.65 -5.62 8.19
C PRO A 184 -13.77 -7.14 8.29
N HIS A 185 -12.70 -7.88 7.97
CA HIS A 185 -12.75 -9.35 7.92
C HIS A 185 -11.65 -10.07 8.71
N HIS A 186 -10.45 -9.49 8.86
CA HIS A 186 -9.41 -10.00 9.75
C HIS A 186 -8.60 -8.88 10.43
N MET A 187 -7.79 -9.26 11.42
CA MET A 187 -6.80 -8.40 12.04
C MET A 187 -5.45 -8.53 11.33
N PHE A 188 -4.73 -7.43 11.20
CA PHE A 188 -3.40 -7.35 10.61
C PHE A 188 -2.46 -6.63 11.57
N GLY A 189 -1.63 -7.41 12.25
CA GLY A 189 -0.58 -6.91 13.14
C GLY A 189 0.73 -6.80 12.41
N GLY A 190 1.57 -5.83 12.77
CA GLY A 190 2.94 -5.81 12.28
C GLY A 190 3.93 -5.23 13.28
N LEU A 191 5.17 -5.67 13.14
CA LEU A 191 6.26 -5.39 14.05
C LEU A 191 7.57 -5.34 13.28
N LEU A 192 8.44 -4.40 13.64
CA LEU A 192 9.81 -4.38 13.15
C LEU A 192 10.64 -5.22 14.11
N VAL A 193 11.51 -6.07 13.58
CA VAL A 193 12.43 -6.87 14.41
C VAL A 193 13.88 -6.69 13.99
N GLU A 194 14.77 -6.92 14.94
CA GLU A 194 16.22 -7.00 14.76
C GLU A 194 16.78 -8.29 15.39
N GLY A 195 17.97 -8.70 14.95
CA GLY A 195 18.59 -9.94 15.44
C GLY A 195 17.94 -11.22 14.92
N ALA A 196 17.28 -11.16 13.76
CA ALA A 196 16.80 -12.35 13.03
C ALA A 196 17.94 -13.05 12.27
N ASP A 197 19.06 -13.31 12.96
CA ASP A 197 20.29 -13.85 12.37
C ASP A 197 20.01 -15.22 11.74
N GLY A 198 20.28 -15.37 10.44
CA GLY A 198 20.00 -16.59 9.67
C GLY A 198 18.78 -16.49 8.75
N TRP A 199 17.92 -15.48 8.91
CA TRP A 199 16.83 -15.23 7.98
C TRP A 199 17.34 -14.57 6.69
N ASP A 200 16.94 -15.10 5.52
CA ASP A 200 17.47 -14.69 4.21
C ASP A 200 17.13 -13.23 3.83
N ALA A 201 18.14 -12.36 3.84
CA ALA A 201 18.00 -10.92 3.57
C ALA A 201 17.55 -10.54 2.14
N THR A 202 17.34 -11.51 1.24
CA THR A 202 16.88 -11.30 -0.14
C THR A 202 15.48 -11.85 -0.41
N LYS A 203 14.90 -12.57 0.56
CA LYS A 203 13.62 -13.26 0.46
C LYS A 203 12.47 -12.36 0.94
N GLN A 204 11.29 -12.47 0.33
CA GLN A 204 10.02 -12.28 1.04
C GLN A 204 9.34 -13.64 1.22
N ALA A 205 8.63 -13.79 2.33
CA ALA A 205 7.90 -15.00 2.64
C ALA A 205 6.46 -14.68 3.06
N ILE A 206 5.51 -15.44 2.54
CA ILE A 206 4.12 -15.47 3.02
C ILE A 206 3.79 -16.90 3.40
N GLY A 207 2.95 -17.11 4.40
CA GLY A 207 2.36 -18.41 4.61
C GLY A 207 1.35 -18.50 5.73
N THR A 208 0.70 -19.65 5.82
CA THR A 208 -0.38 -19.89 6.80
C THR A 208 -0.17 -21.22 7.52
N GLU A 209 -0.33 -21.20 8.85
CA GLU A 209 -0.38 -22.39 9.70
C GLU A 209 -1.37 -22.19 10.84
N GLY A 210 -2.28 -23.15 11.01
CA GLY A 210 -3.34 -23.08 12.02
C GLY A 210 -4.24 -21.87 11.83
N ASP A 211 -4.15 -20.94 12.78
CA ASP A 211 -4.99 -19.75 12.88
C ASP A 211 -4.23 -18.43 12.65
N PHE A 212 -3.05 -18.52 12.04
CA PHE A 212 -2.17 -17.38 11.80
C PHE A 212 -1.55 -17.47 10.41
N ALA A 213 -1.62 -16.36 9.68
CA ALA A 213 -0.89 -16.19 8.43
C ALA A 213 0.11 -15.05 8.56
N PHE A 214 1.22 -15.12 7.85
CA PHE A 214 2.31 -14.16 7.98
C PHE A 214 2.76 -13.59 6.64
N LEU A 215 3.37 -12.41 6.70
CA LEU A 215 4.23 -11.85 5.68
C LEU A 215 5.52 -11.37 6.35
N ALA A 216 6.68 -11.73 5.82
CA ALA A 216 7.97 -11.27 6.30
C ALA A 216 8.87 -10.81 5.15
N PHE A 217 9.52 -9.66 5.31
CA PHE A 217 10.49 -9.15 4.36
C PHE A 217 11.53 -8.21 5.01
N PRO A 218 12.78 -8.22 4.55
CA PRO A 218 13.86 -7.43 5.12
C PRO A 218 13.70 -5.95 4.80
N GLN A 219 14.07 -5.11 5.78
CA GLN A 219 14.05 -3.64 5.70
C GLN A 219 15.46 -3.04 5.55
N GLY A 220 16.47 -3.88 5.30
CA GLY A 220 17.87 -3.47 5.28
C GLY A 220 18.43 -3.30 6.70
N GLY A 221 19.76 -3.17 6.80
CA GLY A 221 20.43 -2.95 8.10
C GLY A 221 20.19 -4.05 9.15
N GLY A 222 19.98 -5.30 8.72
CA GLY A 222 19.72 -6.43 9.63
C GLY A 222 18.32 -6.47 10.26
N ARG A 223 17.39 -5.64 9.77
CA ARG A 223 16.00 -5.60 10.25
C ARG A 223 15.05 -6.31 9.31
N VAL A 224 13.99 -6.87 9.87
CA VAL A 224 12.91 -7.53 9.13
C VAL A 224 11.58 -6.94 9.57
N ARG A 225 10.73 -6.59 8.61
CA ARG A 225 9.33 -6.28 8.87
C ARG A 225 8.55 -7.58 8.85
N VAL A 226 7.81 -7.84 9.91
CA VAL A 226 6.91 -8.99 10.02
C VAL A 226 5.47 -8.51 10.19
N TYR A 227 4.56 -9.17 9.50
CA TYR A 227 3.12 -8.97 9.60
C TYR A 227 2.42 -10.31 9.88
N GLY A 228 1.32 -10.24 10.61
CA GLY A 228 0.52 -11.38 11.02
C GLY A 228 -0.97 -11.10 10.84
N ASN A 229 -1.65 -12.01 10.16
CA ASN A 229 -3.10 -12.03 10.00
C ASN A 229 -3.71 -13.03 10.98
N TYR A 230 -4.77 -12.63 11.66
CA TYR A 230 -5.50 -13.49 12.59
C TYR A 230 -6.97 -13.06 12.70
N SER A 231 -7.80 -13.88 13.32
CA SER A 231 -9.26 -13.69 13.33
C SER A 231 -9.69 -12.32 13.90
N LEU A 232 -10.71 -11.72 13.28
CA LEU A 232 -11.34 -10.49 13.78
C LEU A 232 -11.99 -10.67 15.17
N ASN A 233 -12.25 -11.91 15.60
CA ASN A 233 -12.76 -12.21 16.94
C ASN A 233 -11.66 -12.17 18.01
N GLU A 234 -10.39 -12.13 17.60
CA GLU A 234 -9.23 -12.19 18.47
C GLU A 234 -8.47 -10.86 18.53
N ARG A 235 -9.18 -9.73 18.42
CA ARG A 235 -8.58 -8.38 18.31
C ARG A 235 -7.55 -8.03 19.41
N ARG A 236 -7.62 -8.71 20.55
CA ARG A 236 -6.75 -8.52 21.72
C ARG A 236 -5.71 -9.63 21.90
N ARG A 237 -5.56 -10.56 20.94
CA ARG A 237 -4.65 -11.72 21.02
C ARG A 237 -3.22 -11.35 21.41
N PHE A 238 -2.72 -10.25 20.87
CA PHE A 238 -1.37 -9.76 21.10
C PHE A 238 -1.36 -8.40 21.82
N ALA A 239 -2.37 -8.14 22.67
CA ALA A 239 -2.42 -6.94 23.48
C ALA A 239 -1.69 -7.15 24.81
N GLY A 240 -1.19 -6.06 25.40
CA GLY A 240 -0.53 -6.08 26.71
C GLY A 240 1.00 -6.18 26.62
N GLU A 241 1.64 -6.26 27.79
CA GLU A 241 3.09 -6.13 27.95
C GLU A 241 3.88 -7.21 27.19
N ASN A 242 3.37 -8.45 27.16
CA ASN A 242 4.00 -9.57 26.45
C ASN A 242 3.56 -9.69 24.98
N GLY A 243 2.64 -8.83 24.51
CA GLY A 243 1.98 -8.99 23.21
C GLY A 243 2.95 -9.07 22.02
N ALA A 244 4.01 -8.28 22.03
CA ALA A 244 5.04 -8.35 20.98
C ALA A 244 5.80 -9.68 20.98
N ARG A 245 6.06 -10.27 22.15
CA ARG A 245 6.75 -11.57 22.24
C ARG A 245 5.82 -12.71 21.81
N ASP A 246 4.56 -12.67 22.25
CA ASP A 246 3.55 -13.66 21.85
C ASP A 246 3.28 -13.60 20.35
N PHE A 247 3.30 -12.40 19.76
CA PHE A 247 3.19 -12.20 18.31
C PHE A 247 4.35 -12.84 17.55
N LEU A 248 5.59 -12.68 18.03
CA LEU A 248 6.75 -13.32 17.41
C LEU A 248 6.74 -14.84 17.55
N GLU A 249 6.26 -15.37 18.68
CA GLU A 249 6.15 -16.81 18.85
C GLU A 249 5.19 -17.46 17.84
N ALA A 250 4.18 -16.74 17.36
CA ALA A 250 3.29 -17.20 16.28
C ALA A 250 4.01 -17.43 14.94
N PHE A 251 5.21 -16.88 14.74
CA PHE A 251 6.04 -17.17 13.57
C PHE A 251 6.79 -18.51 13.68
N ARG A 252 6.81 -19.18 14.84
CA ARG A 252 7.45 -20.49 14.99
C ARG A 252 6.60 -21.61 14.37
N MET A 253 6.54 -21.61 13.05
CA MET A 253 5.70 -22.50 12.25
C MET A 253 6.45 -23.76 11.81
N LYS A 254 5.73 -24.88 11.72
CA LYS A 254 6.27 -26.12 11.15
C LYS A 254 6.41 -26.04 9.63
N CYS A 255 5.48 -25.37 8.96
CA CYS A 255 5.47 -25.19 7.50
C CYS A 255 6.61 -24.26 7.04
N ALA A 256 7.14 -23.40 7.91
CA ALA A 256 8.24 -22.47 7.63
C ALA A 256 9.31 -22.50 8.76
N PRO A 257 10.14 -23.57 8.86
CA PRO A 257 11.06 -23.75 9.99
C PRO A 257 12.07 -22.61 10.19
N GLU A 258 12.48 -21.94 9.12
CA GLU A 258 13.41 -20.80 9.17
C GLU A 258 12.80 -19.55 9.83
N ASN A 259 11.47 -19.50 10.00
CA ASN A 259 10.83 -18.44 10.79
C ASN A 259 11.15 -18.54 12.29
N LYS A 260 11.79 -19.61 12.78
CA LYS A 260 12.39 -19.62 14.13
C LYS A 260 13.31 -18.40 14.36
N HIS A 261 14.00 -17.93 13.32
CA HIS A 261 14.85 -16.76 13.38
C HIS A 261 14.05 -15.46 13.61
N LEU A 262 12.81 -15.38 13.08
CA LEU A 262 11.89 -14.28 13.36
C LEU A 262 11.29 -14.41 14.77
N ALA A 263 10.93 -15.62 15.17
CA ALA A 263 10.39 -15.89 16.51
C ALA A 263 11.40 -15.58 17.62
N ASP A 264 12.69 -15.82 17.39
CA ASP A 264 13.77 -15.56 18.35
C ASP A 264 14.33 -14.12 18.27
N ALA A 265 13.88 -13.33 17.30
CA ALA A 265 14.27 -11.94 17.12
C ALA A 265 13.75 -11.02 18.24
N LYS A 266 14.28 -9.78 18.26
CA LYS A 266 13.90 -8.75 19.23
C LYS A 266 12.98 -7.71 18.58
N PRO A 267 11.89 -7.30 19.24
CA PRO A 267 11.11 -6.14 18.83
C PRO A 267 11.99 -4.88 18.70
N ALA A 268 11.90 -4.20 17.56
CA ALA A 268 12.63 -2.98 17.24
C ALA A 268 11.69 -1.78 17.01
N GLY A 269 10.44 -1.89 17.48
CA GLY A 269 9.38 -0.88 17.32
C GLY A 269 8.09 -1.35 17.98
N PRO A 270 7.01 -0.55 17.91
CA PRO A 270 5.71 -0.96 18.44
C PRO A 270 5.10 -2.08 17.60
N LEU A 271 4.40 -3.01 18.26
CA LEU A 271 3.43 -3.88 17.60
C LEU A 271 2.14 -3.09 17.42
N LEU A 272 1.74 -2.86 16.18
CA LEU A 272 0.49 -2.19 15.84
C LEU A 272 -0.40 -3.13 15.05
N SER A 273 -1.66 -3.25 15.46
CA SER A 273 -2.67 -4.07 14.80
C SER A 273 -3.87 -3.25 14.38
N TYR A 274 -4.33 -3.52 13.15
CA TYR A 274 -5.48 -2.86 12.55
C TYR A 274 -6.44 -3.90 12.00
N PHE A 275 -7.68 -3.51 11.73
CA PHE A 275 -8.56 -4.34 10.93
C PHE A 275 -8.29 -4.11 9.44
N ASN A 276 -8.39 -5.16 8.63
CA ASN A 276 -8.25 -5.07 7.19
C ASN A 276 -9.62 -4.97 6.50
N ASN A 277 -9.68 -4.04 5.55
CA ASN A 277 -10.83 -3.73 4.72
C ASN A 277 -10.35 -2.90 3.51
N ASP A 278 -11.10 -2.92 2.41
CA ASP A 278 -10.93 -2.06 1.25
C ASP A 278 -11.74 -0.76 1.40
N SER A 279 -11.29 0.30 0.74
CA SER A 279 -12.06 1.53 0.53
C SER A 279 -11.84 2.13 -0.85
N TRP A 280 -12.85 2.83 -1.37
CA TRP A 280 -12.76 3.47 -2.68
C TRP A 280 -13.68 4.67 -2.79
N THR A 281 -13.38 5.53 -3.76
CA THR A 281 -14.22 6.64 -4.20
C THR A 281 -14.60 6.41 -5.66
N ASP A 282 -15.80 6.81 -6.08
CA ASP A 282 -16.21 6.70 -7.49
C ASP A 282 -15.48 7.70 -8.40
N ALA A 283 -15.25 8.91 -7.89
CA ALA A 283 -14.44 9.93 -8.53
C ALA A 283 -13.57 10.65 -7.48
N PRO A 284 -12.23 10.59 -7.56
CA PRO A 284 -11.34 11.19 -6.57
C PRO A 284 -11.07 12.68 -6.83
N PHE A 285 -12.02 13.43 -7.41
CA PHE A 285 -11.84 14.84 -7.74
C PHE A 285 -13.17 15.61 -7.79
N VAL A 286 -13.07 16.92 -7.57
CA VAL A 286 -14.14 17.90 -7.72
C VAL A 286 -13.57 19.18 -8.33
N GLN A 287 -14.40 20.21 -8.55
CA GLN A 287 -13.91 21.51 -8.98
C GLN A 287 -12.87 22.04 -7.98
N GLY A 288 -11.63 22.22 -8.42
CA GLY A 288 -10.56 22.80 -7.61
C GLY A 288 -9.88 21.86 -6.61
N ALA A 289 -10.18 20.55 -6.62
CA ALA A 289 -9.45 19.58 -5.82
C ALA A 289 -9.37 18.18 -6.45
N VAL A 290 -8.27 17.47 -6.20
CA VAL A 290 -8.06 16.06 -6.57
C VAL A 290 -7.36 15.31 -5.42
N LEU A 291 -7.72 14.04 -5.23
CA LEU A 291 -7.19 13.17 -4.18
C LEU A 291 -6.22 12.14 -4.77
N VAL A 292 -5.17 11.81 -4.01
CA VAL A 292 -4.19 10.77 -4.36
C VAL A 292 -3.89 9.86 -3.17
N GLY A 293 -3.46 8.63 -3.44
CA GLY A 293 -3.13 7.65 -2.41
C GLY A 293 -4.32 7.33 -1.51
N ASP A 294 -4.06 7.08 -0.23
CA ASP A 294 -5.09 6.68 0.76
C ASP A 294 -6.20 7.74 0.95
N ALA A 295 -5.96 9.01 0.57
CA ALA A 295 -7.03 10.03 0.59
C ALA A 295 -8.13 9.71 -0.43
N ALA A 296 -7.78 9.12 -1.57
CA ALA A 296 -8.68 8.67 -2.63
C ALA A 296 -9.22 7.23 -2.42
N GLY A 297 -8.95 6.63 -1.26
CA GLY A 297 -9.27 5.24 -0.95
C GLY A 297 -8.08 4.30 -1.08
N TRP A 298 -8.09 3.26 -0.26
CA TRP A 298 -6.99 2.31 -0.07
C TRP A 298 -7.47 0.88 -0.30
N ASN A 299 -6.57 0.02 -0.77
CA ASN A 299 -6.89 -1.39 -0.92
C ASN A 299 -6.68 -2.14 0.41
N ASP A 300 -7.19 -3.38 0.49
CA ASP A 300 -6.86 -4.28 1.59
C ASP A 300 -5.33 -4.42 1.76
N PRO A 301 -4.77 -4.08 2.94
CA PRO A 301 -3.34 -4.19 3.22
C PRO A 301 -2.72 -5.57 2.95
N ILE A 302 -3.50 -6.65 2.88
CA ILE A 302 -3.01 -7.98 2.53
C ILE A 302 -2.25 -8.00 1.19
N ASN A 303 -2.59 -7.11 0.25
CA ASN A 303 -1.87 -7.03 -1.02
C ASN A 303 -0.55 -6.23 -0.92
N GLY A 304 -0.38 -5.40 0.12
CA GLY A 304 0.79 -4.52 0.26
C GLY A 304 0.89 -3.36 -0.75
N LEU A 305 -0.20 -2.97 -1.42
CA LEU A 305 -0.14 -2.11 -2.63
C LEU A 305 -0.31 -0.60 -2.42
N GLY A 306 -0.49 -0.12 -1.19
CA GLY A 306 -0.76 1.31 -0.93
C GLY A 306 0.28 2.24 -1.57
N LEU A 307 1.56 1.88 -1.55
CA LEU A 307 2.62 2.67 -2.20
C LEU A 307 2.56 2.62 -3.73
N SER A 308 2.40 1.43 -4.32
CA SER A 308 2.30 1.27 -5.77
C SER A 308 1.11 2.05 -6.35
N ILE A 309 -0.03 1.99 -5.66
CA ILE A 309 -1.23 2.77 -6.01
C ILE A 309 -0.93 4.27 -5.94
N THR A 310 -0.32 4.71 -4.84
CA THR A 310 0.04 6.12 -4.63
C THR A 310 0.98 6.64 -5.71
N TYR A 311 1.99 5.86 -6.11
CA TYR A 311 2.93 6.28 -7.15
C TYR A 311 2.29 6.38 -8.54
N ARG A 312 1.36 5.49 -8.86
CA ARG A 312 0.57 5.60 -10.10
C ARG A 312 -0.37 6.79 -10.07
N ASP A 313 -1.01 7.07 -8.93
CA ASP A 313 -1.83 8.26 -8.74
C ASP A 313 -1.00 9.54 -8.96
N VAL A 314 0.18 9.62 -8.35
CA VAL A 314 1.12 10.75 -8.52
C VAL A 314 1.55 10.90 -9.97
N ARG A 315 1.91 9.80 -10.66
CA ARG A 315 2.28 9.85 -12.08
C ARG A 315 1.13 10.41 -12.92
N MET A 316 -0.04 9.79 -12.86
CA MET A 316 -1.18 10.17 -13.70
C MET A 316 -1.62 11.61 -13.44
N VAL A 317 -1.77 12.01 -12.18
CA VAL A 317 -2.17 13.37 -11.83
C VAL A 317 -1.10 14.37 -12.27
N SER A 318 0.18 14.12 -12.02
CA SER A 318 1.24 15.06 -12.41
C SER A 318 1.39 15.19 -13.93
N GLU A 319 1.24 14.12 -14.70
CA GLU A 319 1.24 14.18 -16.17
C GLU A 319 0.10 15.05 -16.70
N LEU A 320 -1.14 14.80 -16.24
CA LEU A 320 -2.30 15.61 -16.62
C LEU A 320 -2.09 17.10 -16.32
N LEU A 321 -1.52 17.43 -15.16
CA LEU A 321 -1.26 18.81 -14.76
C LEU A 321 -0.14 19.47 -15.57
N LYS A 322 0.90 18.73 -15.95
CA LYS A 322 2.03 19.26 -16.76
C LYS A 322 1.64 19.48 -18.22
N GLU A 323 0.73 18.67 -18.74
CA GLU A 323 0.32 18.71 -20.15
C GLU A 323 -0.81 19.70 -20.44
N ASN A 324 -1.39 20.33 -19.40
CA ASN A 324 -2.56 21.19 -19.53
C ASN A 324 -2.43 22.45 -18.66
N GLU A 325 -2.87 23.59 -19.18
CA GLU A 325 -2.86 24.87 -18.45
C GLU A 325 -4.13 25.10 -17.60
N GLU A 326 -5.25 24.48 -18.01
CA GLU A 326 -6.57 24.59 -17.38
C GLU A 326 -6.87 23.34 -16.54
N TRP A 327 -7.00 23.50 -15.22
CA TRP A 327 -7.15 22.39 -14.27
C TRP A 327 -8.58 22.24 -13.76
N GLY A 328 -9.52 22.02 -14.68
CA GLY A 328 -10.91 21.73 -14.37
C GLY A 328 -11.19 20.23 -14.11
N PRO A 329 -12.36 19.87 -13.54
CA PRO A 329 -12.73 18.47 -13.27
C PRO A 329 -12.62 17.53 -14.47
N ALA A 330 -12.95 18.02 -15.68
CA ALA A 330 -12.90 17.22 -16.89
C ALA A 330 -11.49 16.68 -17.18
N LEU A 331 -10.44 17.37 -16.74
CA LEU A 331 -9.05 16.94 -16.88
C LEU A 331 -8.79 15.61 -16.17
N PHE A 332 -9.41 15.40 -15.00
CA PHE A 332 -9.16 14.23 -14.16
C PHE A 332 -10.05 13.04 -14.47
N LYS A 333 -10.97 13.15 -15.45
CA LYS A 333 -11.86 12.06 -15.82
C LYS A 333 -11.09 10.77 -16.20
N PRO A 334 -10.02 10.81 -17.04
CA PRO A 334 -9.24 9.62 -17.34
C PRO A 334 -8.56 9.01 -16.10
N TYR A 335 -8.09 9.85 -15.16
CA TYR A 335 -7.53 9.38 -13.89
C TYR A 335 -8.60 8.71 -13.01
N GLY A 336 -9.80 9.30 -12.91
CA GLY A 336 -10.90 8.71 -12.16
C GLY A 336 -11.34 7.35 -12.70
N GLU A 337 -11.53 7.25 -14.02
CA GLU A 337 -11.94 6.01 -14.70
C GLU A 337 -10.89 4.90 -14.54
N GLU A 338 -9.61 5.22 -14.78
CA GLU A 338 -8.50 4.27 -14.59
C GLU A 338 -8.41 3.82 -13.14
N ARG A 339 -8.44 4.77 -12.19
CA ARG A 339 -8.28 4.45 -10.78
C ARG A 339 -9.43 3.62 -10.27
N TYR A 340 -10.66 3.91 -10.68
CA TYR A 340 -11.83 3.11 -10.31
C TYR A 340 -11.66 1.65 -10.73
N GLU A 341 -11.31 1.40 -12.00
CA GLU A 341 -11.14 0.02 -12.49
C GLU A 341 -9.93 -0.67 -11.86
N ARG A 342 -8.81 0.03 -11.71
CA ARG A 342 -7.63 -0.48 -11.00
C ARG A 342 -7.97 -0.90 -9.58
N MET A 343 -8.64 -0.06 -8.80
CA MET A 343 -9.05 -0.39 -7.44
C MET A 343 -10.08 -1.53 -7.38
N ARG A 344 -11.04 -1.58 -8.31
CA ARG A 344 -12.00 -2.69 -8.39
C ARG A 344 -11.29 -4.03 -8.57
N ARG A 345 -10.32 -4.10 -9.48
CA ARG A 345 -9.52 -5.31 -9.73
C ARG A 345 -8.63 -5.68 -8.54
N LEU A 346 -7.99 -4.70 -7.91
CA LEU A 346 -7.16 -4.94 -6.72
C LEU A 346 -7.97 -5.38 -5.51
N ARG A 347 -9.17 -4.84 -5.32
CA ARG A 347 -10.11 -5.30 -4.29
C ARG A 347 -10.54 -6.75 -4.55
N PHE A 348 -10.84 -7.11 -5.80
CA PHE A 348 -11.15 -8.49 -6.15
C PHE A 348 -9.99 -9.44 -5.81
N ALA A 349 -8.75 -9.06 -6.18
CA ALA A 349 -7.56 -9.84 -5.87
C ALA A 349 -7.31 -9.95 -4.36
N GLY A 350 -7.48 -8.85 -3.61
CA GLY A 350 -7.33 -8.84 -2.15
C GLY A 350 -8.34 -9.70 -1.42
N GLN A 351 -9.60 -9.70 -1.86
CA GLN A 351 -10.61 -10.60 -1.32
C GLN A 351 -10.28 -12.07 -1.57
N LEU A 352 -9.77 -12.42 -2.75
CA LEU A 352 -9.30 -13.79 -3.03
C LEU A 352 -8.12 -14.16 -2.14
N GLN A 353 -7.12 -13.28 -2.03
CA GLN A 353 -5.95 -13.51 -1.18
C GLN A 353 -6.34 -13.69 0.28
N ALA A 354 -7.23 -12.83 0.80
CA ALA A 354 -7.71 -12.90 2.17
C ALA A 354 -8.49 -14.17 2.46
N THR A 355 -9.36 -14.60 1.55
CA THR A 355 -10.08 -15.87 1.68
C THR A 355 -9.15 -17.08 1.64
N LEU A 356 -8.05 -17.03 0.88
CA LEU A 356 -7.07 -18.12 0.86
C LEU A 356 -6.23 -18.12 2.14
N ASP A 357 -5.61 -16.99 2.47
CA ASP A 357 -4.54 -16.93 3.47
C ASP A 357 -5.04 -16.59 4.87
N ALA A 358 -6.06 -15.74 5.00
CA ALA A 358 -6.51 -15.15 6.26
C ALA A 358 -7.87 -15.69 6.76
N GLU A 359 -8.36 -16.77 6.15
CA GLU A 359 -9.37 -17.65 6.74
C GLU A 359 -8.71 -18.91 7.31
N PHE A 360 -9.25 -19.39 8.43
CA PHE A 360 -8.60 -20.40 9.26
C PHE A 360 -9.53 -21.57 9.59
N GLY A 361 -8.95 -22.67 10.05
CA GLY A 361 -9.67 -23.91 10.37
C GLY A 361 -9.69 -24.91 9.20
N GLU A 362 -10.27 -26.09 9.44
CA GLU A 362 -10.14 -27.23 8.53
C GLU A 362 -10.73 -26.95 7.13
N GLU A 363 -11.85 -26.22 7.05
CA GLU A 363 -12.44 -25.85 5.75
C GLU A 363 -11.52 -24.93 4.93
N ALA A 364 -10.89 -23.96 5.58
CA ALA A 364 -9.96 -23.04 4.91
C ALA A 364 -8.66 -23.77 4.50
N ARG A 365 -8.18 -24.66 5.36
CA ARG A 365 -7.03 -25.53 5.07
C ARG A 365 -7.29 -26.44 3.86
N GLU A 366 -8.44 -27.08 3.79
CA GLU A 366 -8.81 -27.93 2.65
C GLU A 366 -9.00 -27.12 1.36
N ARG A 367 -9.53 -25.89 1.49
CA ARG A 367 -9.61 -24.95 0.37
C ARG A 367 -8.24 -24.61 -0.19
N ARG A 368 -7.25 -24.30 0.67
CA ARG A 368 -5.87 -24.04 0.25
C ARG A 368 -5.22 -25.26 -0.39
N ARG A 369 -5.38 -26.46 0.20
CA ARG A 369 -4.92 -27.73 -0.40
C ARG A 369 -5.46 -27.92 -1.82
N SER A 370 -6.79 -27.84 -1.96
CA SER A 370 -7.47 -27.98 -3.25
C SER A 370 -7.07 -26.90 -4.26
N TYR A 371 -6.91 -25.66 -3.80
CA TYR A 371 -6.42 -24.56 -4.62
C TYR A 371 -5.03 -24.84 -5.16
N ASP A 372 -4.08 -25.25 -4.32
CA ASP A 372 -2.70 -25.53 -4.73
C ASP A 372 -2.60 -26.72 -5.69
N GLU A 373 -3.34 -27.81 -5.43
CA GLU A 373 -3.41 -28.96 -6.33
C GLU A 373 -3.96 -28.56 -7.72
N ARG A 374 -5.04 -27.78 -7.75
CA ARG A 374 -5.66 -27.33 -9.01
C ARG A 374 -4.82 -26.29 -9.73
N LYS A 375 -4.13 -25.41 -9.00
CA LYS A 375 -3.21 -24.40 -9.55
C LYS A 375 -2.01 -25.05 -10.23
N ALA A 376 -1.50 -26.15 -9.68
CA ALA A 376 -0.43 -26.93 -10.31
C ALA A 376 -0.84 -27.46 -11.69
N ALA A 377 -2.11 -27.84 -11.87
CA ALA A 377 -2.66 -28.27 -13.15
C ALA A 377 -3.11 -27.09 -14.05
N ASN A 378 -3.55 -25.98 -13.47
CA ASN A 378 -4.02 -24.79 -14.16
C ASN A 378 -3.45 -23.52 -13.51
N PRO A 379 -2.28 -23.04 -13.95
CA PRO A 379 -1.62 -21.87 -13.38
C PRO A 379 -2.46 -20.57 -13.42
N ALA A 380 -3.47 -20.48 -14.30
CA ALA A 380 -4.34 -19.32 -14.39
C ALA A 380 -5.15 -19.06 -13.10
N LEU A 381 -5.34 -20.07 -12.24
CA LEU A 381 -5.95 -19.89 -10.92
C LEU A 381 -5.10 -18.99 -9.99
N GLY A 382 -3.81 -18.82 -10.28
CA GLY A 382 -2.91 -17.89 -9.59
C GLY A 382 -2.95 -16.45 -10.11
N ALA A 383 -3.88 -16.10 -11.01
CA ALA A 383 -3.89 -14.78 -11.65
C ALA A 383 -3.98 -13.61 -10.67
N HIS A 384 -4.69 -13.74 -9.54
CA HIS A 384 -4.78 -12.67 -8.54
C HIS A 384 -3.40 -12.25 -7.99
N ALA A 385 -2.45 -13.19 -7.82
CA ALA A 385 -1.09 -12.87 -7.40
C ALA A 385 -0.33 -12.06 -8.47
N PHE A 386 -0.55 -12.35 -9.76
CA PHE A 386 -0.03 -11.54 -10.86
C PHE A 386 -0.66 -10.13 -10.87
N ALA A 387 -1.93 -9.98 -10.53
CA ALA A 387 -2.57 -8.66 -10.42
C ALA A 387 -1.86 -7.78 -9.37
N ILE A 388 -1.42 -8.41 -8.27
CA ILE A 388 -0.69 -7.74 -7.18
C ILE A 388 0.73 -7.37 -7.61
N MET A 389 1.45 -8.29 -8.26
CA MET A 389 2.89 -8.15 -8.54
C MET A 389 3.21 -7.45 -9.87
N ALA A 390 2.46 -7.74 -10.93
CA ALA A 390 2.65 -7.19 -12.28
C ALA A 390 1.72 -6.02 -12.61
N GLY A 391 0.67 -5.82 -11.82
CA GLY A 391 -0.35 -4.78 -12.01
C GLY A 391 -1.66 -5.36 -12.55
N PRO A 392 -2.82 -4.88 -12.11
CA PRO A 392 -4.12 -5.48 -12.44
C PRO A 392 -4.54 -5.32 -13.90
N GLU A 393 -3.96 -4.36 -14.63
CA GLU A 393 -4.21 -4.14 -16.05
C GLU A 393 -3.57 -5.20 -16.97
N THR A 394 -2.58 -5.95 -16.48
CA THR A 394 -1.89 -6.97 -17.30
C THR A 394 -2.74 -8.22 -17.49
N LEU A 395 -3.85 -8.33 -16.75
CA LEU A 395 -4.74 -9.47 -16.78
C LEU A 395 -6.04 -9.12 -17.50
N PRO A 396 -6.61 -10.11 -18.21
CA PRO A 396 -7.83 -9.89 -18.95
C PRO A 396 -9.03 -9.82 -17.98
N PRO A 397 -10.13 -9.11 -18.35
CA PRO A 397 -11.26 -8.85 -17.44
C PRO A 397 -11.90 -10.10 -16.82
N GLU A 398 -11.83 -11.24 -17.50
CA GLU A 398 -12.42 -12.52 -17.10
C GLU A 398 -11.81 -13.04 -15.79
N MET A 399 -10.57 -12.64 -15.47
CA MET A 399 -9.90 -12.97 -14.20
C MET A 399 -10.49 -12.24 -12.99
N PHE A 400 -11.40 -11.29 -13.20
CA PHE A 400 -12.01 -10.45 -12.15
C PHE A 400 -13.53 -10.63 -12.08
N THR A 401 -13.98 -11.86 -12.31
CA THR A 401 -15.40 -12.28 -12.32
C THR A 401 -15.71 -13.18 -11.12
N GLU A 402 -16.98 -13.22 -10.69
CA GLU A 402 -17.41 -14.14 -9.62
C GLU A 402 -17.31 -15.62 -10.04
N GLU A 403 -17.39 -15.91 -11.34
CA GLU A 403 -17.09 -17.24 -11.88
C GLU A 403 -15.62 -17.61 -11.66
N HIS A 404 -14.69 -16.72 -12.01
CA HIS A 404 -13.27 -16.94 -11.71
C HIS A 404 -13.02 -17.08 -10.20
N ARG A 405 -13.69 -16.27 -9.37
CA ARG A 405 -13.61 -16.39 -7.91
C ARG A 405 -14.04 -17.78 -7.44
N ALA A 406 -15.20 -18.24 -7.89
CA ALA A 406 -15.74 -19.56 -7.55
C ALA A 406 -14.77 -20.68 -8.00
N ASN A 407 -14.21 -20.55 -9.20
CA ASN A 407 -13.18 -21.43 -9.71
C ASN A 407 -11.93 -21.42 -8.85
N VAL A 408 -11.40 -20.27 -8.41
CA VAL A 408 -10.24 -20.22 -7.50
C VAL A 408 -10.56 -20.89 -6.17
N LEU A 409 -11.71 -20.57 -5.58
CA LEU A 409 -12.09 -21.06 -4.25
C LEU A 409 -12.64 -22.49 -4.24
N GLY A 410 -12.85 -23.12 -5.39
CA GLY A 410 -13.44 -24.46 -5.49
C GLY A 410 -14.91 -24.50 -5.06
N THR A 411 -15.63 -23.38 -5.19
CA THR A 411 -17.04 -23.24 -4.82
C THR A 411 -17.91 -23.17 -6.07
N ARG A 412 -19.23 -23.38 -5.92
CA ARG A 412 -20.21 -23.15 -6.99
C ARG A 412 -20.63 -21.68 -7.01
N VAL A 413 -20.87 -21.13 -8.19
CA VAL A 413 -21.42 -19.77 -8.33
C VAL A 413 -22.82 -19.74 -7.70
N LYS A 414 -23.03 -18.88 -6.70
CA LYS A 414 -24.37 -18.67 -6.11
C LYS A 414 -25.26 -17.99 -7.17
N GLY A 415 -26.10 -18.76 -7.86
CA GLY A 415 -27.04 -18.21 -8.85
C GLY A 415 -27.51 -19.17 -9.95
N GLU A 416 -26.84 -20.32 -10.13
CA GLU A 416 -27.38 -21.39 -10.97
C GLU A 416 -28.39 -22.20 -10.14
N VAL A 417 -29.66 -21.82 -10.27
CA VAL A 417 -30.80 -22.63 -9.81
C VAL A 417 -30.91 -23.82 -10.76
N GLU A 418 -30.91 -25.04 -10.21
CA GLU A 418 -31.25 -26.28 -10.92
C GLU A 418 -32.62 -26.22 -11.62
#